data_AF-A0A929WA03-F1
#
_entry.id   AF-A0A929WA03-F1
#
_cell.length_a   1.000
_cell.length_b   1.000
_cell.length_c   1.000
_cell.angle_alpha   90.00
_cell.angle_beta   90.00
_cell.angle_gamma   90.00
#
_symmetry.space_group_name_H-M   'P 1'
#
loop_
_entity.id
_entity.type
_entity.pdbx_description
1 polymer ?
#
loop_
_entity_poly.entity_id
_entity_poly.type
_entity_poly.pdbx_seq_one_letter_code
_entity_poly.pdbx_strand_id
1 'polypeptide(L)'
;MRLHFYDATSKAEVNLSDSLSVWGVRGDSTVLLYNRAYGVSNLKFPLNAAADRDTLLLRFIGTDDVATDTLFVEHSRQPHFESLDCPASMFHIIQKASARANTLPHSSLSVDSVSIANPKVQYQDVDNLKVYLRSAAQ
;
A
#
# COMPACT_ATOMS: atom_id res chain seq x y z
N MET A 1 -2.72 -8.06 2.35
CA MET A 1 -1.74 -7.11 2.89
C MET A 1 -2.47 -5.86 3.35
N ARG A 2 -2.20 -5.36 4.54
CA ARG A 2 -2.77 -4.11 5.07
C ARG A 2 -1.71 -3.00 5.14
N LEU A 3 -2.00 -1.85 4.55
CA LEU A 3 -1.23 -0.61 4.68
C LEU A 3 -1.88 0.23 5.78
N HIS A 4 -1.07 0.79 6.68
CA HIS A 4 -1.52 1.71 7.71
C HIS A 4 -0.71 3.01 7.59
N PHE A 5 -1.40 4.15 7.59
CA PHE A 5 -0.83 5.47 7.39
C PHE A 5 -0.41 6.14 8.70
N TYR A 6 0.76 6.77 8.66
CA TYR A 6 1.34 7.51 9.77
C TYR A 6 1.88 8.84 9.27
N ASP A 7 1.92 9.84 10.14
CA ASP A 7 2.64 11.08 9.86
C ASP A 7 4.16 10.82 9.89
N ALA A 8 4.87 11.36 8.89
CA ALA A 8 6.30 11.15 8.74
C ALA A 8 7.13 11.78 9.87
N THR A 9 6.64 12.85 10.50
CA THR A 9 7.40 13.60 11.52
C THR A 9 7.14 13.04 12.92
N SER A 10 5.88 13.08 13.35
CA SER A 10 5.42 12.66 14.68
C SER A 10 5.34 11.15 14.86
N LYS A 11 5.28 10.39 13.77
CA LYS A 11 5.06 8.93 13.75
C LYS A 11 3.71 8.50 14.34
N ALA A 12 2.78 9.44 14.55
CA ALA A 12 1.42 9.16 14.96
C ALA A 12 0.58 8.59 13.80
N GLU A 13 -0.41 7.77 14.12
CA GLU A 13 -1.41 7.32 13.14
C GLU A 13 -2.17 8.53 12.57
N VAL A 14 -2.45 8.50 11.27
CA VAL A 14 -3.21 9.55 10.60
C VAL A 14 -4.33 8.96 9.76
N ASN A 15 -5.46 9.67 9.74
CA ASN A 15 -6.48 9.47 8.73
C ASN A 15 -6.13 10.27 7.48
N LEU A 16 -6.41 9.70 6.32
CA LEU A 16 -6.28 10.44 5.06
C LEU A 16 -7.26 11.64 5.05
N SER A 17 -6.72 12.85 5.01
CA SER A 17 -7.47 14.11 4.89
C SER A 17 -8.00 14.34 3.49
N ASP A 18 -7.34 13.76 2.48
CA ASP A 18 -7.66 13.85 1.06
C ASP A 18 -8.01 12.48 0.48
N SER A 19 -8.48 12.45 -0.77
CA SER A 19 -8.84 11.18 -1.38
C SER A 19 -7.61 10.45 -1.96
N LEU A 20 -7.44 9.18 -1.59
CA LEU A 20 -6.43 8.29 -2.16
C LEU A 20 -7.10 7.23 -3.03
N SER A 21 -6.63 7.09 -4.27
CA SER A 21 -6.95 5.92 -5.09
C SER A 21 -5.70 5.09 -5.32
N VAL A 22 -5.88 3.77 -5.42
CA VAL A 22 -4.76 2.83 -5.55
C VAL A 22 -4.95 1.97 -6.77
N TRP A 23 -3.93 1.91 -7.63
CA TRP A 23 -3.89 1.00 -8.78
C TRP A 23 -2.75 0.01 -8.63
N GLY A 24 -3.00 -1.26 -8.97
CA GLY A 24 -1.95 -2.25 -9.17
C GLY A 24 -1.45 -2.21 -10.62
N VAL A 25 -0.15 -2.29 -10.82
CA VAL A 25 0.46 -2.44 -12.15
C VAL A 25 0.54 -3.92 -12.51
N ARG A 26 0.08 -4.27 -13.72
CA ARG A 26 0.10 -5.63 -14.28
C ARG A 26 0.58 -5.57 -15.73
N GLY A 27 1.85 -5.85 -15.95
CA GLY A 27 2.49 -5.64 -17.26
C GLY A 27 2.37 -4.17 -17.66
N ASP A 28 1.86 -3.92 -18.87
CA ASP A 28 1.67 -2.57 -19.42
C ASP A 28 0.30 -1.94 -19.05
N SER A 29 -0.44 -2.55 -18.13
CA SER A 29 -1.78 -2.09 -17.72
C SER A 29 -1.86 -1.83 -16.23
N THR A 30 -2.86 -1.05 -15.82
CA THR A 30 -3.19 -0.80 -14.42
C THR A 30 -4.59 -1.29 -14.09
N VAL A 31 -4.79 -1.74 -12.84
CA VAL A 31 -6.09 -2.17 -12.31
C VAL A 31 -6.40 -1.35 -11.08
N LEU A 32 -7.59 -0.74 -11.02
CA LEU A 32 -8.04 -0.01 -9.84
C LEU A 32 -8.31 -1.01 -8.71
N LEU A 33 -7.54 -0.93 -7.62
CA LEU A 33 -7.68 -1.78 -6.45
C LEU A 33 -8.51 -1.12 -5.35
N TYR A 34 -8.46 0.22 -5.27
CA TYR A 34 -9.25 0.98 -4.31
C TYR A 34 -9.60 2.35 -4.89
N ASN A 35 -10.87 2.71 -4.81
CA ASN A 35 -11.39 3.96 -5.36
C ASN A 35 -11.69 4.94 -4.23
N ARG A 36 -10.96 6.06 -4.17
CA ARG A 36 -11.22 7.21 -3.28
C ARG A 36 -11.38 6.86 -1.79
N ALA A 37 -10.32 6.39 -1.17
CA ALA A 37 -10.19 6.33 0.30
C ALA A 37 -10.17 7.73 0.89
N TYR A 38 -11.00 7.99 1.90
CA TYR A 38 -11.10 9.27 2.59
C TYR A 38 -11.46 9.02 4.07
N GLY A 39 -10.80 9.73 5.00
CA GLY A 39 -11.09 9.61 6.43
C GLY A 39 -10.70 8.26 7.06
N VAL A 40 -9.88 7.45 6.37
CA VAL A 40 -9.43 6.14 6.83
C VAL A 40 -7.93 6.16 7.14
N SER A 41 -7.51 5.39 8.14
CA SER A 41 -6.09 5.23 8.51
C SER A 41 -5.41 4.04 7.85
N ASN A 42 -6.16 3.13 7.23
CA ASN A 42 -5.60 1.91 6.66
C ASN A 42 -6.41 1.38 5.48
N LEU A 43 -5.76 0.57 4.65
CA LEU A 43 -6.34 -0.07 3.47
C LEU A 43 -5.82 -1.50 3.33
N LYS A 44 -6.66 -2.42 2.83
CA LYS A 44 -6.30 -3.82 2.61
C LYS A 44 -6.34 -4.17 1.13
N PHE A 45 -5.29 -4.86 0.67
CA PHE A 45 -5.11 -5.26 -0.73
C PHE A 45 -4.66 -6.72 -0.83
N PRO A 46 -5.07 -7.47 -1.88
CA PRO A 46 -4.42 -8.73 -2.22
C PRO A 46 -2.99 -8.47 -2.73
N LEU A 47 -2.09 -9.45 -2.53
CA LEU A 47 -0.81 -9.50 -3.22
C LEU A 47 -0.94 -10.40 -4.46
N ASN A 48 -0.10 -10.17 -5.45
CA ASN A 48 -0.14 -10.94 -6.70
C ASN A 48 0.39 -12.37 -6.48
N ALA A 49 -0.48 -13.37 -6.61
CA ALA A 49 -0.11 -14.78 -6.49
C ALA A 49 0.74 -15.32 -7.67
N ALA A 50 0.93 -14.54 -8.73
CA ALA A 50 1.67 -14.93 -9.93
C ALA A 50 3.00 -14.17 -10.12
N ALA A 51 3.37 -13.27 -9.21
CA ALA A 51 4.61 -12.49 -9.29
C ALA A 51 5.24 -12.30 -7.92
N ASP A 52 6.57 -12.16 -7.86
CA ASP A 52 7.32 -11.93 -6.61
C ASP A 52 7.35 -10.45 -6.19
N ARG A 53 6.70 -9.58 -6.98
CA ARG A 53 6.64 -8.15 -6.73
C ARG A 53 5.31 -7.57 -7.15
N ASP A 54 4.73 -6.79 -6.25
CA ASP A 54 3.62 -5.89 -6.54
C ASP A 54 4.15 -4.46 -6.70
N THR A 55 3.57 -3.73 -7.64
CA THR A 55 3.78 -2.29 -7.83
C THR A 55 2.44 -1.60 -7.73
N LEU A 56 2.29 -0.74 -6.72
CA LEU A 56 1.07 0.01 -6.45
C LEU A 56 1.31 1.49 -6.74
N LEU A 57 0.42 2.09 -7.52
CA LEU A 57 0.37 3.54 -7.75
C LEU A 57 -0.60 4.14 -6.72
N LEU A 58 -0.07 5.02 -5.86
CA LEU A 58 -0.82 5.72 -4.82
C LEU A 58 -1.11 7.13 -5.32
N ARG A 59 -2.31 7.37 -5.85
CA ARG A 59 -2.71 8.71 -6.33
C ARG A 59 -3.46 9.45 -5.24
N PHE A 60 -2.79 10.43 -4.67
CA PHE A 60 -3.37 11.41 -3.78
C PHE A 60 -4.04 12.50 -4.63
N ILE A 61 -5.27 12.84 -4.28
CA ILE A 61 -6.06 13.89 -4.94
C ILE A 61 -6.42 14.89 -3.84
N GLY A 62 -5.66 15.98 -3.80
CA GLY A 62 -5.94 17.13 -2.95
C GLY A 62 -6.97 18.06 -3.59
N THR A 63 -7.14 19.25 -3.00
CA THR A 63 -8.08 20.26 -3.51
C THR A 63 -7.63 20.82 -4.86
N ASP A 64 -6.34 21.12 -5.00
CA ASP A 64 -5.78 21.81 -6.17
C ASP A 64 -4.72 20.97 -6.92
N ASP A 65 -4.35 19.80 -6.39
CA ASP A 65 -3.26 18.98 -6.92
C ASP A 65 -3.61 17.48 -6.97
N VAL A 66 -2.92 16.80 -7.88
CA VAL A 66 -2.98 15.34 -8.00
C VAL A 66 -1.58 14.80 -8.15
N ALA A 67 -1.19 13.97 -7.19
CA ALA A 67 0.15 13.42 -7.09
C ALA A 67 0.11 11.91 -7.03
N THR A 68 1.03 11.24 -7.73
CA THR A 68 1.09 9.77 -7.77
C THR A 68 2.45 9.26 -7.33
N ASP A 69 2.46 8.57 -6.20
CA ASP A 69 3.64 7.89 -5.70
C ASP A 69 3.60 6.42 -6.10
N THR A 70 4.74 5.75 -6.05
CA THR A 70 4.83 4.32 -6.36
C THR A 70 5.33 3.55 -5.15
N LEU A 71 4.57 2.55 -4.72
CA LEU A 71 4.94 1.58 -3.70
C LEU A 71 5.33 0.26 -4.37
N PHE A 72 6.49 -0.28 -3.99
CA PHE A 72 6.98 -1.58 -4.43
C PHE A 72 7.00 -2.53 -3.24
N VAL A 73 6.43 -3.72 -3.42
CA VAL A 73 6.40 -4.77 -2.40
C VAL A 73 6.94 -6.05 -3.00
N GLU A 74 8.13 -6.48 -2.57
CA GLU A 74 8.72 -7.77 -2.93
C GLU A 74 8.29 -8.81 -1.90
N HIS A 75 7.87 -9.98 -2.35
CA HIS A 75 7.37 -11.05 -1.49
C HIS A 75 7.62 -12.43 -2.06
N SER A 76 7.70 -13.43 -1.17
CA SER A 76 7.60 -14.84 -1.55
C SER A 76 6.21 -15.38 -1.28
N ARG A 77 5.88 -16.46 -1.98
CA ARG A 77 4.60 -17.17 -1.91
C ARG A 77 4.75 -18.48 -1.15
N GLN A 78 3.74 -18.81 -0.36
CA GLN A 78 3.65 -20.06 0.36
C GLN A 78 2.24 -20.63 0.18
N PRO A 79 2.07 -21.74 -0.57
CA PRO A 79 0.80 -22.44 -0.63
C PRO A 79 0.37 -22.90 0.77
N HIS A 80 -0.90 -22.74 1.07
CA HIS A 80 -1.50 -23.14 2.33
C HIS A 80 -2.74 -23.98 2.08
N PHE A 81 -2.74 -25.20 2.61
CA PHE A 81 -3.85 -26.13 2.54
C PHE A 81 -4.47 -26.25 3.92
N GLU A 82 -5.77 -25.98 4.01
CA GLU A 82 -6.54 -26.14 5.25
C GLU A 82 -7.14 -27.54 5.34
N SER A 83 -7.64 -28.06 4.23
CA SER A 83 -8.23 -29.39 4.09
C SER A 83 -8.05 -29.90 2.66
N LEU A 84 -8.18 -31.22 2.46
CA LEU A 84 -8.18 -31.84 1.13
C LEU A 84 -9.36 -31.39 0.26
N ASP A 85 -10.46 -30.99 0.90
CA ASP A 85 -11.69 -30.56 0.22
C ASP A 85 -11.69 -29.08 -0.18
N CYS A 86 -10.68 -28.32 0.25
CA CYS A 86 -10.58 -26.88 0.01
C CYS A 86 -9.52 -26.57 -1.04
N PRO A 87 -9.75 -25.60 -1.95
CA PRO A 87 -8.69 -25.06 -2.79
C PRO A 87 -7.54 -24.50 -1.95
N ALA A 88 -6.31 -24.56 -2.47
CA ALA A 88 -5.15 -23.98 -1.81
C ALA A 88 -5.26 -22.46 -1.73
N SER A 89 -5.04 -21.90 -0.54
CA SER A 89 -4.80 -20.47 -0.36
C SER A 89 -3.33 -20.14 -0.66
N MET A 90 -3.07 -18.89 -1.06
CA MET A 90 -1.70 -18.39 -1.19
C MET A 90 -1.39 -17.41 -0.08
N PHE A 91 -0.49 -17.79 0.82
CA PHE A 91 0.09 -16.87 1.79
C PHE A 91 1.34 -16.22 1.21
N HIS A 92 1.70 -15.08 1.78
CA HIS A 92 2.90 -14.36 1.36
C HIS A 92 3.76 -13.96 2.55
N ILE A 93 5.06 -13.86 2.29
CA ILE A 93 6.04 -13.26 3.19
C ILE A 93 6.64 -12.06 2.47
N ILE A 94 6.34 -10.85 2.95
CA ILE A 94 6.95 -9.61 2.45
C ILE A 94 8.44 -9.64 2.81
N GLN A 95 9.27 -9.51 1.79
CA GLN A 95 10.72 -9.49 1.91
C GLN A 95 11.25 -8.06 1.96
N LYS A 96 10.64 -7.18 1.17
CA LYS A 96 11.05 -5.79 1.04
C LYS A 96 9.88 -4.91 0.66
N ALA A 97 9.88 -3.68 1.19
CA ALA A 97 8.98 -2.63 0.77
C ALA A 97 9.78 -1.34 0.55
N SER A 98 9.50 -0.63 -0.53
CA SER A 98 10.10 0.67 -0.81
C SER A 98 9.10 1.55 -1.55
N ALA A 99 9.26 2.87 -1.41
CA ALA A 99 8.42 3.83 -2.11
C ALA A 99 9.28 4.80 -2.92
N ARG A 100 8.69 5.31 -4.00
CA ARG A 100 9.21 6.42 -4.78
C ARG A 100 8.15 7.52 -4.76
N ALA A 101 8.49 8.62 -4.10
CA ALA A 101 7.70 9.84 -4.12
C ALA A 101 7.63 10.41 -5.53
N ASN A 102 6.52 11.09 -5.82
CA ASN A 102 6.34 11.92 -6.99
C ASN A 102 7.34 13.08 -6.99
N THR A 103 7.50 13.73 -8.15
CA THR A 103 8.41 14.87 -8.33
C THR A 103 7.68 16.21 -8.42
N LEU A 104 6.39 16.26 -8.07
CA LEU A 104 5.61 17.49 -8.19
C LEU A 104 6.00 18.43 -7.03
N PRO A 105 6.52 19.63 -7.35
CA PRO A 105 6.71 20.64 -6.31
C PRO A 105 5.33 21.03 -5.75
N HIS A 106 5.24 21.12 -4.42
CA HIS A 106 4.01 21.46 -3.67
C HIS A 106 2.89 20.42 -3.68
N SER A 107 3.21 19.14 -3.93
CA SER A 107 2.26 18.03 -3.68
C SER A 107 1.73 18.10 -2.25
N SER A 108 0.40 18.17 -2.07
CA SER A 108 -0.24 18.30 -0.76
C SER A 108 0.12 17.12 0.15
N LEU A 109 0.24 15.92 -0.43
CA LEU A 109 0.59 14.70 0.29
C LEU A 109 1.50 13.80 -0.54
N SER A 110 2.51 13.21 0.10
CA SER A 110 3.38 12.21 -0.53
C SER A 110 3.92 11.21 0.50
N VAL A 111 4.29 10.01 0.05
CA VAL A 111 4.98 8.99 0.81
C VAL A 111 6.41 9.40 1.06
N ASP A 112 6.74 9.58 2.33
CA ASP A 112 8.09 9.81 2.82
C ASP A 112 8.90 8.52 2.83
N SER A 113 8.34 7.49 3.47
CA SER A 113 9.01 6.21 3.70
C SER A 113 8.01 5.11 4.02
N VAL A 114 8.48 3.87 3.96
CA VAL A 114 7.68 2.67 4.23
C VAL A 114 8.50 1.71 5.09
N SER A 115 7.86 1.07 6.06
CA SER A 115 8.49 0.04 6.89
C SER A 115 7.58 -1.18 7.03
N ILE A 116 8.18 -2.37 7.07
CA ILE A 116 7.46 -3.62 7.32
C ILE A 116 7.16 -3.72 8.82
N ALA A 117 5.87 -3.79 9.17
CA ALA A 117 5.41 -4.05 10.55
C ALA A 117 5.22 -5.56 10.79
N ASN A 118 4.60 -6.25 9.84
CA ASN A 118 4.46 -7.70 9.87
C ASN A 118 4.64 -8.26 8.45
N PRO A 119 5.67 -9.09 8.21
CA PRO A 119 5.92 -9.62 6.88
C PRO A 119 4.90 -10.68 6.45
N LYS A 120 4.17 -11.31 7.38
CA LYS A 120 3.25 -12.40 7.08
C LYS A 120 1.90 -11.86 6.61
N VAL A 121 1.55 -12.16 5.36
CA VAL A 121 0.23 -11.88 4.79
C VAL A 121 -0.54 -13.19 4.71
N GLN A 122 -1.45 -13.37 5.66
CA GLN A 122 -2.25 -14.59 5.84
C GLN A 122 -3.71 -14.20 6.14
N TYR A 123 -4.43 -15.02 6.88
CA TYR A 123 -5.81 -14.73 7.29
C TYR A 123 -5.96 -13.65 8.36
N GLN A 124 -4.91 -13.35 9.12
CA GLN A 124 -5.01 -12.38 10.21
C GLN A 124 -5.16 -10.94 9.68
N ASP A 125 -6.03 -10.17 10.33
CA ASP A 125 -6.20 -8.73 10.08
C ASP A 125 -5.19 -7.90 10.87
N VAL A 126 -3.92 -8.05 10.52
CA VAL A 126 -2.80 -7.31 11.10
C VAL A 126 -2.23 -6.31 10.10
N ASP A 127 -1.62 -5.24 10.60
CA ASP A 127 -0.91 -4.28 9.76
C ASP A 127 0.37 -4.89 9.22
N ASN A 128 0.52 -4.87 7.90
CA ASN A 128 1.70 -5.42 7.25
C ASN A 128 2.74 -4.35 7.00
N LEU A 129 2.32 -3.20 6.47
CA LEU A 129 3.20 -2.07 6.15
C LEU A 129 2.73 -0.80 6.86
N LYS A 130 3.68 -0.08 7.44
CA LYS A 130 3.50 1.32 7.84
C LYS A 130 3.93 2.20 6.68
N VAL A 131 3.06 3.11 6.26
CA VAL A 131 3.32 4.09 5.21
C VAL A 131 3.36 5.46 5.86
N TYR A 132 4.55 6.08 5.88
CA TYR A 132 4.75 7.40 6.45
C TYR A 132 4.48 8.45 5.38
N LEU A 133 3.54 9.35 5.68
CA LEU A 133 3.10 10.40 4.78
C LEU A 133 3.67 11.74 5.24
N ARG A 134 4.16 12.51 4.28
CA ARG A 134 4.58 13.89 4.46
C ARG A 134 3.54 14.78 3.80
N SER A 135 2.92 15.64 4.59
CA SER A 135 2.14 16.77 4.08
C SER A 135 3.11 17.89 3.69
N ALA A 136 2.82 18.61 2.60
CA ALA A 136 3.35 19.97 2.49
C ALA A 136 2.81 20.74 3.69
N ALA A 137 3.69 21.31 4.52
CA ALA A 137 3.24 22.19 5.60
C ALA A 137 2.46 23.35 4.97
N GLN A 138 1.26 23.58 5.47
CA GLN A 138 0.38 24.68 5.07
C GLN A 138 1.01 26.04 5.40
#